data_AF-A0A2E5V548-F1
#
_entry.id   AF-A0A2E5V548-F1
#
_cell.length_a   1.000
_cell.length_b   1.000
_cell.length_c   1.000
_cell.angle_alpha   90.00
_cell.angle_beta   90.00
_cell.angle_gamma   90.00
#
_symmetry.space_group_name_H-M   'P 1'
#
loop_
_entity.id
_entity.type
_entity.pdbx_description
1 polymer ?
#
loop_
_entity_poly.entity_id
_entity_poly.type
_entity_poly.pdbx_seq_one_letter_code
_entity_poly.pdbx_strand_id
1 'polypeptide(L)'
;MAINQLNRKRIVIFLAVIASLATVYYCGWMYIAFKIESGFSNLKEKYITTDLQIKHKDIEISGFPWGWCLKIERPRLKFKNVFLWTTSLLKINLKSWDYKSFEFQTFGSHEAHIYRKNSPKHIKAKMKSGVGQLKLDQFGKVQEFNFSVKENTIQIPPANQIRFKKLSGSLILNKKHGIKPVTHQGPLVRLEMDLSSLVIPKTLLPKMEDEIAEIKLSTGLHGSLEGSNLKNILTNWTKNGGVIEINKMILNWGKLNFFGNGTFALDENLQPIAALSAKITGQNATINSMVVGGLIKASTGMLLKFITNALANKKRAKNQEIKISLAVQDSFLYLGPIKFLKIPKIRWK
;
A
#
# COMPACT_ATOMS: atom_id res chain seq x y z
N MET A 1 52.79 44.96 -15.10
CA MET A 1 53.23 43.63 -14.62
C MET A 1 52.70 43.26 -13.24
N ALA A 2 52.50 44.21 -12.30
CA ALA A 2 52.00 43.94 -10.94
C ALA A 2 50.53 43.46 -10.85
N ILE A 3 49.65 43.92 -11.76
CA ILE A 3 48.22 43.54 -11.79
C ILE A 3 48.04 42.02 -12.07
N ASN A 4 48.90 41.43 -12.90
CA ASN A 4 48.88 40.00 -13.23
C ASN A 4 49.31 39.11 -12.04
N GLN A 5 50.24 39.58 -11.20
CA GLN A 5 50.67 38.82 -10.02
C GLN A 5 49.64 38.84 -8.90
N LEU A 6 48.94 39.96 -8.69
CA LEU A 6 47.87 40.08 -7.70
C LEU A 6 46.69 39.17 -8.07
N ASN A 7 46.32 39.12 -9.35
CA ASN A 7 45.27 38.22 -9.86
C ASN A 7 45.68 36.75 -9.75
N ARG A 8 46.94 36.40 -10.03
CA ARG A 8 47.45 35.03 -9.85
C ARG A 8 47.41 34.57 -8.39
N LYS A 9 47.81 35.42 -7.44
CA LYS A 9 47.70 35.10 -5.99
C LYS A 9 46.25 34.90 -5.56
N ARG A 10 45.33 35.76 -6.01
CA ARG A 10 43.88 35.63 -5.75
C ARG A 10 43.31 34.34 -6.35
N ILE A 11 43.70 33.96 -7.56
CA ILE A 11 43.29 32.71 -8.20
C ILE A 11 43.82 31.49 -7.42
N VAL A 12 45.08 31.51 -7.00
CA VAL A 12 45.65 30.40 -6.20
C VAL A 12 44.94 30.28 -4.84
N ILE A 13 44.67 31.39 -4.16
CA ILE A 13 43.92 31.40 -2.90
C ILE A 13 42.50 30.86 -3.13
N PHE A 14 41.82 31.30 -4.18
CA PHE A 14 40.48 30.82 -4.54
C PHE A 14 40.47 29.32 -4.83
N LEU A 15 41.43 28.81 -5.61
CA LEU A 15 41.58 27.38 -5.89
C LEU A 15 41.88 26.57 -4.61
N ALA A 16 42.72 27.11 -3.72
CA ALA A 16 43.03 26.47 -2.44
C ALA A 16 41.81 26.41 -1.52
N VAL A 17 40.98 27.46 -1.49
CA VAL A 17 39.71 27.47 -0.74
C VAL A 17 38.73 26.46 -1.32
N ILE A 18 38.58 26.40 -2.65
CA ILE A 18 37.73 25.38 -3.30
C ILE A 18 38.23 23.97 -2.99
N ALA A 19 39.53 23.72 -3.09
CA ALA A 19 40.12 22.41 -2.79
C ALA A 19 39.91 22.03 -1.32
N SER A 20 40.06 22.99 -0.39
CA SER A 20 39.79 22.80 1.03
C SER A 20 38.31 22.47 1.27
N LEU A 21 37.38 23.24 0.71
CA LEU A 21 35.94 22.98 0.79
C LEU A 21 35.58 21.61 0.20
N ALA A 22 36.16 21.24 -0.94
CA ALA A 22 35.97 19.93 -1.56
C ALA A 22 36.50 18.80 -0.68
N THR A 23 37.63 19.00 0.00
CA THR A 23 38.22 18.02 0.94
C THR A 23 37.35 17.85 2.18
N VAL A 24 36.89 18.96 2.79
CA VAL A 24 35.96 18.94 3.93
C VAL A 24 34.66 18.23 3.54
N TYR A 25 34.13 18.54 2.35
CA TYR A 25 32.94 17.89 1.82
C TYR A 25 33.13 16.39 1.61
N TYR A 26 34.24 15.97 1.00
CA TYR A 26 34.60 14.57 0.79
C TYR A 26 34.72 13.82 2.12
N CYS A 27 35.43 14.38 3.11
CA CYS A 27 35.54 13.80 4.45
C CYS A 27 34.18 13.67 5.13
N GLY A 28 33.33 14.70 5.02
CA GLY A 28 31.95 14.65 5.53
C GLY A 28 31.10 13.57 4.85
N TRP A 29 31.20 13.43 3.53
CA TRP A 29 30.51 12.40 2.77
C TRP A 29 30.94 10.99 3.19
N MET A 30 32.26 10.77 3.35
CA MET A 30 32.83 9.51 3.82
C MET A 30 32.41 9.17 5.24
N TYR A 31 32.35 10.17 6.14
CA TYR A 31 31.87 9.97 7.50
C TYR A 31 30.41 9.50 7.54
N ILE A 32 29.54 10.10 6.72
CA ILE A 32 28.14 9.68 6.62
C ILE A 32 28.02 8.27 6.00
N ALA A 33 28.78 7.97 4.94
CA ALA A 33 28.81 6.64 4.34
C ALA A 33 29.21 5.57 5.37
N PHE A 34 30.27 5.84 6.15
CA PHE A 34 30.72 4.95 7.23
C PHE A 34 29.66 4.79 8.34
N LYS A 35 28.95 5.87 8.70
CA LYS A 35 27.83 5.81 9.67
C LYS A 35 26.65 4.98 9.17
N ILE A 36 26.32 5.07 7.88
CA ILE A 36 25.28 4.26 7.25
C ILE A 36 25.68 2.78 7.33
N GLU A 37 26.88 2.43 6.90
CA GLU A 37 27.41 1.06 6.93
C GLU A 37 27.47 0.47 8.35
N SER A 38 28.00 1.25 9.30
CA SER A 38 28.03 0.89 10.72
C SER A 38 26.62 0.73 11.29
N GLY A 39 25.66 1.56 10.84
CA GLY A 39 24.25 1.46 11.20
C GLY A 39 23.68 0.10 10.82
N PHE A 40 23.84 -0.32 9.56
CA PHE A 40 23.38 -1.63 9.09
C PHE A 40 24.10 -2.80 9.77
N SER A 41 25.38 -2.65 10.10
CA SER A 41 26.14 -3.65 10.85
C SER A 41 25.62 -3.79 12.29
N ASN A 42 25.35 -2.67 12.97
CA ASN A 42 24.79 -2.64 14.33
C ASN A 42 23.31 -3.03 14.40
N LEU A 43 22.55 -2.95 13.29
CA LEU A 43 21.20 -3.53 13.21
C LEU A 43 21.21 -5.03 13.51
N LYS A 44 22.32 -5.73 13.21
CA LYS A 44 22.48 -7.15 13.57
C LYS A 44 22.45 -7.36 15.07
N GLU A 45 23.00 -6.47 15.89
CA GLU A 45 23.07 -6.67 17.34
C GLU A 45 21.88 -6.04 18.10
N LYS A 46 21.42 -4.87 17.65
CA LYS A 46 20.40 -4.09 18.37
C LYS A 46 18.96 -4.62 18.21
N TYR A 47 18.67 -5.38 17.16
CA TYR A 47 17.30 -5.84 16.83
C TYR A 47 17.09 -7.35 16.88
N ILE A 48 18.08 -8.17 17.28
CA ILE A 48 17.87 -9.61 17.54
C ILE A 48 16.81 -9.84 18.63
N THR A 49 16.66 -8.88 19.56
CA THR A 49 15.66 -8.90 20.65
C THR A 49 14.29 -8.35 20.22
N THR A 50 14.16 -7.78 19.03
CA THR A 50 12.91 -7.24 18.51
C THR A 50 12.33 -8.16 17.45
N ASP A 51 11.03 -8.01 17.20
CA ASP A 51 10.25 -8.74 16.21
C ASP A 51 10.75 -8.61 14.74
N LEU A 52 11.90 -8.00 14.46
CA LEU A 52 12.40 -7.72 13.11
C LEU A 52 13.89 -8.06 12.99
N GLN A 53 14.23 -9.05 12.16
CA GLN A 53 15.60 -9.45 11.84
C GLN A 53 15.91 -9.13 10.37
N ILE A 54 16.99 -8.39 10.13
CA ILE A 54 17.45 -8.03 8.78
C ILE A 54 18.82 -8.70 8.54
N LYS A 55 18.92 -9.49 7.48
CA LYS A 55 20.17 -10.09 6.99
C LYS A 55 20.41 -9.64 5.56
N HIS A 56 21.66 -9.54 5.15
CA HIS A 56 22.08 -9.22 3.78
C HIS A 56 23.42 -9.90 3.51
N LYS A 57 23.78 -10.04 2.23
CA LYS A 57 25.10 -10.55 1.85
C LYS A 57 26.12 -9.43 1.94
N ASP A 58 26.02 -8.46 1.04
CA ASP A 58 26.94 -7.32 0.91
C ASP A 58 26.14 -6.00 0.80
N ILE A 59 26.76 -4.89 1.21
CA ILE A 59 26.24 -3.53 1.03
C ILE A 59 27.32 -2.71 0.31
N GLU A 60 27.01 -2.22 -0.88
CA GLU A 60 27.87 -1.29 -1.61
C GLU A 60 27.28 0.13 -1.46
N ILE A 61 28.08 1.09 -1.01
CA ILE A 61 27.69 2.50 -0.90
C ILE A 61 28.43 3.30 -1.99
N SER A 62 27.66 4.00 -2.82
CA SER A 62 28.16 4.84 -3.92
C SER A 62 27.39 6.18 -3.97
N GLY A 63 27.58 7.03 -4.97
CA GLY A 63 26.73 8.21 -5.20
C GLY A 63 27.36 9.58 -4.92
N PHE A 64 28.66 9.63 -4.58
CA PHE A 64 29.39 10.89 -4.49
C PHE A 64 29.35 11.67 -5.82
N PRO A 65 29.24 13.02 -5.80
CA PRO A 65 29.01 13.89 -4.64
C PRO A 65 27.52 14.09 -4.30
N TRP A 66 26.59 13.59 -5.11
CA TRP A 66 25.19 14.04 -5.06
C TRP A 66 24.34 13.32 -4.00
N GLY A 67 24.84 12.25 -3.39
CA GLY A 67 24.11 11.52 -2.36
C GLY A 67 24.74 10.18 -2.01
N TRP A 68 23.92 9.28 -1.48
CA TRP A 68 24.30 7.90 -1.18
C TRP A 68 23.35 6.95 -1.89
N CYS A 69 23.89 6.08 -2.73
CA CYS A 69 23.22 4.96 -3.35
C CYS A 69 23.71 3.67 -2.68
N LEU A 70 22.86 3.10 -1.83
CA LEU A 70 23.09 1.84 -1.17
C LEU A 70 22.57 0.73 -2.07
N LYS A 71 23.43 -0.18 -2.52
CA LYS A 71 23.02 -1.42 -3.19
C LYS A 71 23.17 -2.56 -2.20
N ILE A 72 22.05 -3.17 -1.83
CA ILE A 72 22.00 -4.27 -0.87
C ILE A 72 21.72 -5.56 -1.64
N GLU A 73 22.68 -6.48 -1.60
CA GLU A 73 22.55 -7.79 -2.26
C GLU A 73 21.83 -8.79 -1.36
N ARG A 74 20.88 -9.51 -1.96
CA ARG A 74 20.12 -10.60 -1.33
C ARG A 74 19.59 -10.24 0.07
N PRO A 75 18.91 -9.10 0.25
CA PRO A 75 18.38 -8.74 1.55
C PRO A 75 17.30 -9.74 1.96
N ARG A 76 17.32 -10.09 3.23
CA ARG A 76 16.40 -11.01 3.89
C ARG A 76 15.84 -10.33 5.13
N LEU A 77 14.56 -9.99 5.06
CA LEU A 77 13.82 -9.38 6.15
C LEU A 77 12.91 -10.43 6.76
N LYS A 78 13.09 -10.72 8.05
CA LYS A 78 12.22 -11.60 8.82
C LYS A 78 11.50 -10.77 9.87
N PHE A 79 10.18 -10.73 9.82
CA PHE A 79 9.35 -10.08 10.83
C PHE A 79 8.59 -11.16 11.61
N LYS A 80 8.91 -11.28 12.91
CA LYS A 80 8.49 -12.36 13.81
C LYS A 80 8.81 -13.72 13.20
N ASN A 81 8.16 -14.77 13.70
CA ASN A 81 8.07 -16.05 13.00
C ASN A 81 6.91 -16.07 11.99
N VAL A 82 6.40 -14.90 11.54
CA VAL A 82 5.17 -14.80 10.72
C VAL A 82 5.46 -14.42 9.29
N PHE A 83 6.50 -13.62 9.03
CA PHE A 83 6.80 -13.11 7.70
C PHE A 83 8.29 -13.20 7.41
N LEU A 84 8.62 -13.73 6.23
CA LEU A 84 9.97 -13.71 5.69
C LEU A 84 9.93 -13.18 4.27
N TRP A 85 10.70 -12.16 3.98
CA TRP A 85 10.84 -11.57 2.66
C TRP A 85 12.29 -11.63 2.18
N THR A 86 12.49 -12.05 0.94
CA THR A 86 13.79 -12.01 0.27
C THR A 86 13.63 -11.36 -1.11
N THR A 87 14.67 -10.66 -1.56
CA THR A 87 14.79 -10.22 -2.95
C THR A 87 16.23 -10.40 -3.43
N SER A 88 16.46 -10.25 -4.73
CA SER A 88 17.79 -10.32 -5.33
C SER A 88 18.62 -9.07 -5.04
N LEU A 89 18.01 -7.89 -5.17
CA LEU A 89 18.66 -6.59 -5.04
C LEU A 89 17.68 -5.54 -4.53
N LEU A 90 18.15 -4.72 -3.59
CA LEU A 90 17.46 -3.52 -3.13
C LEU A 90 18.43 -2.34 -3.26
N LYS A 91 18.02 -1.32 -4.03
CA LYS A 91 18.73 -0.05 -4.13
C LYS A 91 17.99 0.99 -3.30
N ILE A 92 18.71 1.74 -2.48
CA ILE A 92 18.19 2.86 -1.69
C ILE A 92 19.02 4.10 -2.04
N ASN A 93 18.36 5.15 -2.49
CA ASN A 93 18.97 6.42 -2.84
C ASN A 93 18.59 7.47 -1.80
N LEU A 94 19.61 8.18 -1.34
CA LEU A 94 19.55 9.29 -0.40
C LEU A 94 20.18 10.49 -1.08
N LYS A 95 19.55 11.66 -1.02
CA LYS A 95 20.12 12.91 -1.56
C LYS A 95 20.92 13.61 -0.47
N SER A 96 22.05 14.23 -0.80
CA SER A 96 22.89 14.89 0.20
C SER A 96 22.24 16.12 0.85
N TRP A 97 21.23 16.72 0.19
CA TRP A 97 20.47 17.87 0.67
C TRP A 97 19.07 17.52 1.21
N ASP A 98 18.58 16.28 1.03
CA ASP A 98 17.27 15.84 1.51
C ASP A 98 17.41 14.52 2.28
N TYR A 99 17.64 14.65 3.58
CA TYR A 99 17.82 13.54 4.51
C TYR A 99 16.48 12.95 5.01
N LYS A 100 15.35 13.50 4.57
CA LYS A 100 14.01 13.05 4.98
C LYS A 100 13.33 12.21 3.92
N SER A 101 13.75 12.30 2.67
CA SER A 101 13.23 11.50 1.57
C SER A 101 14.18 10.39 1.17
N PHE A 102 13.65 9.17 1.15
CA PHE A 102 14.36 7.94 0.79
C PHE A 102 13.69 7.36 -0.44
N GLU A 103 14.42 7.24 -1.55
CA GLU A 103 13.91 6.57 -2.75
C GLU A 103 14.44 5.13 -2.76
N PHE A 104 13.58 4.15 -3.01
CA PHE A 104 14.00 2.76 -3.08
C PHE A 104 13.56 2.12 -4.39
N GLN A 105 14.39 1.21 -4.88
CA GLN A 105 14.15 0.45 -6.10
C GLN A 105 14.51 -1.01 -5.87
N THR A 106 13.71 -1.91 -6.41
CA THR A 106 13.94 -3.35 -6.31
C THR A 106 13.47 -4.03 -7.58
N PHE A 107 14.08 -5.18 -7.90
CA PHE A 107 13.88 -5.87 -9.17
C PHE A 107 13.93 -7.38 -8.96
N GLY A 108 13.29 -8.11 -9.87
CA GLY A 108 13.43 -9.56 -9.98
C GLY A 108 12.52 -10.38 -9.07
N SER A 109 13.05 -11.49 -8.55
CA SER A 109 12.26 -12.43 -7.76
C SER A 109 12.16 -11.99 -6.30
N HIS A 110 10.95 -12.03 -5.75
CA HIS A 110 10.66 -11.71 -4.37
C HIS A 110 9.95 -12.88 -3.68
N GLU A 111 10.59 -13.56 -2.74
CA GLU A 111 9.92 -14.63 -2.02
C GLU A 111 9.39 -14.12 -0.69
N ALA A 112 8.09 -14.34 -0.44
CA ALA A 112 7.42 -13.96 0.80
C ALA A 112 6.82 -15.20 1.46
N HIS A 113 7.32 -15.61 2.63
CA HIS A 113 6.74 -16.73 3.36
C HIS A 113 5.88 -16.18 4.49
N ILE A 114 4.59 -16.51 4.46
CA ILE A 114 3.66 -16.18 5.54
C ILE A 114 3.41 -17.46 6.34
N TYR A 115 3.83 -17.46 7.60
CA TYR A 115 3.62 -18.57 8.51
C TYR A 115 2.34 -18.33 9.31
N ARG A 116 1.31 -19.14 9.07
CA ARG A 116 0.07 -19.13 9.85
C ARG A 116 -0.09 -20.52 10.48
N LYS A 117 -0.19 -20.57 11.82
CA LYS A 117 -0.35 -21.78 12.68
C LYS A 117 -0.20 -23.12 11.92
N ASN A 118 0.99 -23.71 11.99
CA ASN A 118 1.35 -25.05 11.51
C ASN A 118 1.22 -25.36 10.01
N SER A 119 1.05 -24.36 9.13
CA SER A 119 1.28 -24.56 7.69
C SER A 119 2.01 -23.35 7.07
N PRO A 120 3.26 -23.49 6.60
CA PRO A 120 3.90 -22.43 5.85
C PRO A 120 3.18 -22.27 4.51
N LYS A 121 2.46 -21.16 4.32
CA LYS A 121 2.00 -20.79 2.98
C LYS A 121 3.13 -20.02 2.30
N HIS A 122 3.86 -20.72 1.46
CA HIS A 122 4.89 -20.13 0.61
C HIS A 122 4.20 -19.32 -0.48
N ILE A 123 4.31 -18.00 -0.43
CA ILE A 123 3.82 -17.10 -1.46
C ILE A 123 5.04 -16.62 -2.24
N LYS A 124 5.25 -17.17 -3.44
CA LYS A 124 6.32 -16.70 -4.30
C LYS A 124 5.80 -15.58 -5.16
N ALA A 125 6.41 -14.40 -5.05
CA ALA A 125 6.12 -13.28 -5.92
C ALA A 125 7.29 -13.05 -6.88
N LYS A 126 6.99 -12.60 -8.09
CA LYS A 126 7.99 -12.08 -9.03
C LYS A 126 7.48 -10.74 -9.51
N MET A 127 8.36 -9.75 -9.55
CA MET A 127 8.04 -8.46 -10.15
C MET A 127 9.20 -8.01 -11.04
N LYS A 128 8.90 -7.31 -12.12
CA LYS A 128 9.99 -6.77 -12.97
C LYS A 128 10.68 -5.60 -12.32
N SER A 129 9.89 -4.69 -11.74
CA SER A 129 10.41 -3.49 -11.08
C SER A 129 9.46 -3.04 -9.98
N GLY A 130 10.01 -2.68 -8.83
CA GLY A 130 9.35 -1.95 -7.77
C GLY A 130 10.12 -0.67 -7.47
N VAL A 131 9.42 0.45 -7.41
CA VAL A 131 9.97 1.74 -7.01
C VAL A 131 9.11 2.31 -5.90
N GLY A 132 9.70 3.10 -5.03
CA GLY A 132 8.93 3.85 -4.05
C GLY A 132 9.74 4.93 -3.37
N GLN A 133 9.02 5.70 -2.57
CA GLN A 133 9.57 6.82 -1.83
C GLN A 133 8.98 6.80 -0.42
N LEU A 134 9.84 7.00 0.57
CA LEU A 134 9.47 7.19 1.96
C LEU A 134 9.88 8.60 2.36
N LYS A 135 8.97 9.39 2.92
CA LYS A 135 9.30 10.68 3.53
C LYS A 135 9.07 10.62 5.03
N LEU A 136 10.01 11.19 5.77
CA LEU A 136 9.95 11.31 7.22
C LEU A 136 9.62 12.74 7.63
N ASP A 137 8.95 12.88 8.78
CA ASP A 137 8.75 14.17 9.43
C ASP A 137 10.05 14.69 10.09
N GLN A 138 9.99 15.86 10.73
CA GLN A 138 11.11 16.45 11.46
C GLN A 138 11.60 15.63 12.65
N PHE A 139 10.82 14.66 13.12
CA PHE A 139 11.13 13.76 14.24
C PHE A 139 11.55 12.36 13.77
N GLY A 140 11.74 12.16 12.46
CA GLY A 140 12.14 10.89 11.87
C GLY A 140 11.01 9.85 11.81
N LYS A 141 9.75 10.24 11.98
CA LYS A 141 8.58 9.34 11.83
C LYS A 141 8.09 9.35 10.39
N VAL A 142 7.51 8.24 9.93
CA VAL A 142 6.94 8.15 8.58
C VAL A 142 5.81 9.17 8.42
N GLN A 143 5.91 10.00 7.38
CA GLN A 143 4.91 10.99 7.00
C GLN A 143 4.22 10.59 5.69
N GLU A 144 4.98 10.12 4.71
CA GLU A 144 4.47 9.73 3.40
C GLU A 144 5.18 8.46 2.93
N PHE A 145 4.43 7.54 2.32
CA PHE A 145 4.98 6.35 1.68
C PHE A 145 4.27 6.11 0.36
N ASN A 146 5.03 6.16 -0.72
CA ASN A 146 4.55 5.93 -2.08
C ASN A 146 5.26 4.73 -2.66
N PHE A 147 4.55 3.92 -3.44
CA PHE A 147 5.16 2.81 -4.16
C PHE A 147 4.46 2.56 -5.49
N SER A 148 5.20 1.96 -6.42
CA SER A 148 4.68 1.39 -7.65
C SER A 148 5.48 0.16 -8.05
N VAL A 149 4.78 -0.94 -8.28
CA VAL A 149 5.34 -2.19 -8.79
C VAL A 149 4.73 -2.53 -10.14
N LYS A 150 5.53 -3.11 -11.04
CA LYS A 150 5.14 -3.44 -12.41
C LYS A 150 5.44 -4.90 -12.75
N GLU A 151 4.59 -5.46 -13.61
CA GLU A 151 4.67 -6.82 -14.14
C GLU A 151 4.87 -7.85 -13.03
N ASN A 152 3.80 -8.07 -12.27
CA ASN A 152 3.81 -8.87 -11.05
C ASN A 152 3.14 -10.22 -11.28
N THR A 153 3.68 -11.23 -10.64
CA THR A 153 3.16 -12.59 -10.61
C THR A 153 3.24 -13.11 -9.19
N ILE A 154 2.13 -13.60 -8.66
CA ILE A 154 2.04 -14.22 -7.33
C ILE A 154 1.61 -15.67 -7.50
N GLN A 155 2.46 -16.60 -7.09
CA GLN A 155 2.17 -18.01 -7.02
C GLN A 155 1.54 -18.33 -5.67
N ILE A 156 0.35 -18.93 -5.70
CA ILE A 156 -0.45 -19.33 -4.56
C ILE A 156 -0.58 -20.86 -4.61
N PRO A 157 -0.06 -21.60 -3.62
CA PRO A 157 -0.22 -23.05 -3.55
C PRO A 157 -1.70 -23.49 -3.57
N PRO A 158 -2.05 -24.63 -4.19
CA PRO A 158 -1.13 -25.63 -4.75
C PRO A 158 -0.65 -25.37 -6.19
N ALA A 159 -1.32 -24.53 -6.99
CA ALA A 159 -0.90 -24.25 -8.38
C ALA A 159 -1.51 -22.96 -9.00
N ASN A 160 -2.07 -22.06 -8.21
CA ASN A 160 -2.74 -20.87 -8.73
C ASN A 160 -1.74 -19.73 -8.95
N GLN A 161 -1.89 -18.99 -10.04
CA GLN A 161 -1.04 -17.84 -10.33
C GLN A 161 -1.87 -16.59 -10.56
N ILE A 162 -1.78 -15.63 -9.64
CA ILE A 162 -2.37 -14.31 -9.85
C ILE A 162 -1.33 -13.44 -10.57
N ARG A 163 -1.74 -12.71 -11.61
CA ARG A 163 -0.87 -11.76 -12.32
C ARG A 163 -1.47 -10.39 -12.30
N PHE A 164 -0.64 -9.34 -12.24
CA PHE A 164 -1.11 -7.98 -12.43
C PHE A 164 -0.05 -7.08 -13.05
N LYS A 165 -0.48 -6.17 -13.93
CA LYS A 165 0.44 -5.32 -14.71
C LYS A 165 1.05 -4.21 -13.86
N LYS A 166 0.25 -3.58 -13.00
CA LYS A 166 0.69 -2.46 -12.15
C LYS A 166 -0.06 -2.48 -10.84
N LEU A 167 0.65 -2.24 -9.74
CA LEU A 167 0.06 -1.83 -8.47
C LEU A 167 0.80 -0.59 -7.99
N SER A 168 0.09 0.46 -7.63
CA SER A 168 0.64 1.64 -6.98
C SER A 168 -0.20 2.04 -5.80
N GLY A 169 0.43 2.66 -4.82
CA GLY A 169 -0.27 3.21 -3.68
C GLY A 169 0.47 4.36 -3.02
N SER A 170 -0.28 5.15 -2.28
CA SER A 170 0.20 6.26 -1.46
C SER A 170 -0.43 6.17 -0.08
N LEU A 171 0.38 6.35 0.94
CA LEU A 171 -0.03 6.45 2.33
C LEU A 171 0.49 7.78 2.88
N ILE A 172 -0.42 8.63 3.36
CA ILE A 172 -0.07 9.92 3.96
C ILE A 172 -0.56 9.92 5.41
N LEU A 173 0.35 10.18 6.34
CA LEU A 173 0.10 10.26 7.77
C LEU A 173 0.07 11.73 8.21
N ASN A 174 -1.12 12.24 8.48
CA ASN A 174 -1.34 13.61 8.96
C ASN A 174 -1.33 13.64 10.49
N LYS A 175 -0.18 13.33 11.11
CA LYS A 175 -0.04 13.48 12.56
C LYS A 175 0.37 14.90 12.88
N LYS A 176 -0.56 15.74 13.37
CA LYS A 176 -0.19 17.02 13.99
C LYS A 176 0.24 16.75 15.43
N HIS A 177 1.52 16.90 15.73
CA HIS A 177 1.99 16.98 17.12
C HIS A 177 1.65 18.38 17.67
N GLY A 178 0.64 18.46 18.55
CA GLY A 178 0.28 19.71 19.24
C GLY A 178 -0.97 19.61 20.11
N ILE A 179 -0.93 20.21 21.31
CA ILE A 179 -1.89 20.11 22.43
C ILE A 179 -3.10 21.05 22.23
N LYS A 180 -3.74 21.07 21.06
CA LYS A 180 -5.00 21.82 20.90
C LYS A 180 -6.05 20.98 20.19
N PRO A 181 -7.24 20.78 20.79
CA PRO A 181 -8.34 20.11 20.12
C PRO A 181 -8.88 21.08 19.08
N VAL A 182 -8.43 20.93 17.83
CA VAL A 182 -9.02 21.66 16.71
C VAL A 182 -10.05 20.75 16.05
N THR A 183 -11.29 21.14 16.26
CA THR A 183 -12.51 20.72 15.59
C THR A 183 -12.28 20.71 14.05
N HIS A 184 -12.53 19.58 13.41
CA HIS A 184 -12.56 19.34 11.95
C HIS A 184 -11.26 19.58 11.13
N GLN A 185 -10.18 18.80 11.36
CA GLN A 185 -9.00 18.83 10.47
C GLN A 185 -8.68 17.47 9.82
N GLY A 186 -9.32 17.19 8.67
CA GLY A 186 -8.92 16.15 7.71
C GLY A 186 -8.81 14.70 8.25
N PRO A 187 -8.55 13.72 7.38
CA PRO A 187 -8.23 12.36 7.81
C PRO A 187 -6.83 12.28 8.42
N LEU A 188 -6.69 11.50 9.50
CA LEU A 188 -5.42 11.14 10.16
C LEU A 188 -4.52 10.36 9.20
N VAL A 189 -5.11 9.45 8.43
CA VAL A 189 -4.40 8.64 7.43
C VAL A 189 -5.15 8.73 6.10
N ARG A 190 -4.46 9.06 5.02
CA ARG A 190 -4.99 8.90 3.66
C ARG A 190 -4.33 7.69 3.00
N LEU A 191 -5.13 6.86 2.34
CA LEU A 191 -4.66 5.72 1.59
C LEU A 191 -5.24 5.79 0.17
N GLU A 192 -4.36 5.73 -0.82
CA GLU A 192 -4.70 5.61 -2.23
C GLU A 192 -4.09 4.31 -2.77
N MET A 193 -4.85 3.56 -3.55
CA MET A 193 -4.44 2.32 -4.18
C MET A 193 -5.00 2.22 -5.60
N ASP A 194 -4.15 1.82 -6.55
CA ASP A 194 -4.49 1.60 -7.95
C ASP A 194 -3.84 0.31 -8.45
N LEU A 195 -4.67 -0.65 -8.85
CA LEU A 195 -4.29 -1.95 -9.37
C LEU A 195 -4.86 -2.10 -10.79
N SER A 196 -4.00 -2.44 -11.74
CA SER A 196 -4.38 -2.56 -13.15
C SER A 196 -4.08 -3.94 -13.73
N SER A 197 -4.99 -4.44 -14.56
CA SER A 197 -4.93 -5.73 -15.27
C SER A 197 -4.63 -6.91 -14.35
N LEU A 198 -5.46 -7.10 -13.32
CA LEU A 198 -5.40 -8.23 -12.41
C LEU A 198 -6.03 -9.47 -13.08
N VAL A 199 -5.20 -10.45 -13.43
CA VAL A 199 -5.63 -11.73 -13.97
C VAL A 199 -5.77 -12.75 -12.83
N ILE A 200 -6.99 -13.25 -12.66
CA ILE A 200 -7.36 -14.28 -11.68
C ILE A 200 -7.45 -15.64 -12.39
N PRO A 201 -6.81 -16.70 -11.87
CA PRO A 201 -6.95 -18.05 -12.39
C PRO A 201 -8.40 -18.51 -12.53
N LYS A 202 -8.75 -19.11 -13.66
CA LYS A 202 -10.07 -19.74 -13.90
C LYS A 202 -10.37 -20.87 -12.92
N THR A 203 -9.35 -21.45 -12.29
CA THR A 203 -9.52 -22.43 -11.19
C THR A 203 -10.15 -21.81 -9.94
N LEU A 204 -9.96 -20.51 -9.70
CA LEU A 204 -10.55 -19.80 -8.56
C LEU A 204 -11.94 -19.27 -8.85
N LEU A 205 -12.14 -18.75 -10.06
CA LEU A 205 -13.43 -18.21 -10.51
C LEU A 205 -13.82 -18.82 -11.86
N PRO A 206 -14.25 -20.10 -11.89
CA PRO A 206 -14.63 -20.75 -13.12
C PRO A 206 -15.77 -19.98 -13.79
N LYS A 207 -15.67 -19.78 -15.11
CA LYS A 207 -16.69 -19.13 -15.95
C LYS A 207 -16.94 -17.64 -15.68
N MET A 208 -16.13 -17.01 -14.82
CA MET A 208 -16.02 -15.56 -14.73
C MET A 208 -15.00 -15.04 -15.76
N GLU A 209 -15.08 -13.75 -16.07
CA GLU A 209 -14.00 -13.02 -16.75
C GLU A 209 -12.72 -13.15 -15.92
N ASP A 210 -11.61 -13.50 -16.55
CA ASP A 210 -10.35 -13.77 -15.86
C ASP A 210 -9.54 -12.51 -15.58
N GLU A 211 -9.79 -11.41 -16.28
CA GLU A 211 -9.13 -10.13 -16.05
C GLU A 211 -10.06 -9.07 -15.42
N ILE A 212 -9.63 -8.56 -14.27
CA ILE A 212 -10.12 -7.30 -13.70
C ILE A 212 -9.22 -6.18 -14.23
N ALA A 213 -9.77 -5.32 -15.08
CA ALA A 213 -9.02 -4.26 -15.74
C ALA A 213 -8.49 -3.22 -14.75
N GLU A 214 -9.30 -2.84 -13.76
CA GLU A 214 -8.94 -1.80 -12.80
C GLU A 214 -9.62 -2.01 -11.45
N ILE A 215 -8.85 -1.79 -10.38
CA ILE A 215 -9.34 -1.59 -9.01
C ILE A 215 -8.68 -0.32 -8.47
N LYS A 216 -9.49 0.69 -8.10
CA LYS A 216 -9.01 1.90 -7.42
C LYS A 216 -9.73 2.10 -6.10
N LEU A 217 -8.98 2.51 -5.09
CA LEU A 217 -9.49 2.79 -3.75
C LEU A 217 -8.81 4.03 -3.19
N SER A 218 -9.63 4.97 -2.71
CA SER A 218 -9.24 6.21 -2.03
C SER A 218 -9.98 6.27 -0.71
N THR A 219 -9.24 6.35 0.40
CA THR A 219 -9.82 6.41 1.75
C THR A 219 -9.14 7.42 2.66
N GLY A 220 -9.92 7.94 3.60
CA GLY A 220 -9.47 8.76 4.73
C GLY A 220 -9.89 8.12 6.05
N LEU A 221 -8.92 7.77 6.89
CA LEU A 221 -9.19 7.29 8.26
C LEU A 221 -9.22 8.49 9.21
N HIS A 222 -10.30 8.59 9.98
CA HIS A 222 -10.52 9.59 11.02
C HIS A 222 -10.53 8.94 12.41
N GLY A 223 -10.22 9.71 13.44
CA GLY A 223 -10.10 9.22 14.82
C GLY A 223 -8.69 8.77 15.18
N SER A 224 -8.39 8.71 16.49
CA SER A 224 -7.05 8.36 16.98
C SER A 224 -6.81 6.85 16.99
N LEU A 225 -5.59 6.44 16.63
CA LEU A 225 -5.13 5.05 16.68
C LEU A 225 -4.18 4.89 17.87
N GLU A 226 -4.76 4.68 19.06
CA GLU A 226 -4.04 4.59 20.33
C GLU A 226 -4.34 3.28 21.06
N GLY A 227 -3.30 2.58 21.50
CA GLY A 227 -3.43 1.36 22.28
C GLY A 227 -2.19 0.48 22.21
N SER A 228 -2.10 -0.48 23.13
CA SER A 228 -0.97 -1.40 23.26
C SER A 228 -1.05 -2.63 22.34
N ASN A 229 -2.24 -2.98 21.86
CA ASN A 229 -2.49 -4.08 20.93
C ASN A 229 -3.62 -3.74 19.96
N LEU A 230 -3.77 -4.52 18.88
CA LEU A 230 -4.73 -4.25 17.81
C LEU A 230 -6.17 -4.15 18.32
N LYS A 231 -6.60 -5.08 19.19
CA LYS A 231 -7.96 -5.06 19.74
C LYS A 231 -8.20 -3.77 20.53
N ASN A 232 -7.28 -3.37 21.40
CA ASN A 232 -7.39 -2.14 22.17
C ASN A 232 -7.38 -0.89 21.28
N ILE A 233 -6.52 -0.86 20.25
CA ILE A 233 -6.49 0.22 19.25
C ILE A 233 -7.85 0.37 18.57
N LEU A 234 -8.43 -0.74 18.10
CA LEU A 234 -9.73 -0.72 17.41
C LEU A 234 -10.88 -0.36 18.36
N THR A 235 -10.87 -0.87 19.59
CA THR A 235 -11.86 -0.49 20.62
C THR A 235 -11.82 1.01 20.90
N ASN A 236 -10.63 1.57 21.13
CA ASN A 236 -10.48 3.00 21.41
C ASN A 236 -10.85 3.85 20.20
N TRP A 237 -10.39 3.46 19.01
CA TRP A 237 -10.74 4.11 17.75
C TRP A 237 -12.26 4.16 17.56
N THR A 238 -12.95 3.03 17.77
CA THR A 238 -14.41 2.93 17.65
C THR A 238 -15.12 3.80 18.68
N LYS A 239 -14.76 3.70 19.96
CA LYS A 239 -15.34 4.50 21.05
C LYS A 239 -15.19 6.01 20.82
N ASN A 240 -14.12 6.42 20.17
CA ASN A 240 -13.83 7.82 19.85
C ASN A 240 -14.42 8.27 18.50
N GLY A 241 -15.41 7.55 17.95
CA GLY A 241 -16.10 7.91 16.70
C GLY A 241 -15.24 7.68 15.45
N GLY A 242 -14.29 6.74 15.52
CA GLY A 242 -13.43 6.37 14.41
C GLY A 242 -14.23 5.91 13.19
N VAL A 243 -13.91 6.50 12.04
CA VAL A 243 -14.55 6.19 10.76
C VAL A 243 -13.53 6.23 9.64
N ILE A 244 -13.71 5.34 8.68
CA ILE A 244 -13.01 5.37 7.39
C ILE A 244 -13.99 5.94 6.37
N GLU A 245 -13.70 7.12 5.87
CA GLU A 245 -14.36 7.67 4.70
C GLU A 245 -13.77 7.00 3.45
N ILE A 246 -14.63 6.42 2.62
CA ILE A 246 -14.28 5.84 1.33
C ILE A 246 -14.66 6.89 0.29
N ASN A 247 -13.70 7.73 -0.08
CA ASN A 247 -13.94 8.84 -1.01
C ASN A 247 -14.21 8.32 -2.42
N LYS A 248 -13.55 7.23 -2.82
CA LYS A 248 -13.71 6.63 -4.15
C LYS A 248 -13.36 5.14 -4.16
N MET A 249 -14.22 4.36 -4.79
CA MET A 249 -13.99 2.96 -5.11
C MET A 249 -14.38 2.72 -6.57
N ILE A 250 -13.47 2.18 -7.37
CA ILE A 250 -13.72 1.78 -8.76
C ILE A 250 -13.35 0.31 -8.92
N LEU A 251 -14.20 -0.44 -9.61
CA LEU A 251 -13.91 -1.77 -10.10
C LEU A 251 -14.44 -1.91 -11.53
N ASN A 252 -13.54 -2.24 -12.47
CA ASN A 252 -13.88 -2.55 -13.86
C ASN A 252 -13.53 -4.01 -14.14
N TRP A 253 -14.54 -4.85 -14.37
CA TRP A 253 -14.39 -6.30 -14.52
C TRP A 253 -15.26 -6.83 -15.66
N GLY A 254 -14.66 -7.04 -16.83
CA GLY A 254 -15.38 -7.35 -18.06
C GLY A 254 -16.43 -6.29 -18.39
N LYS A 255 -17.71 -6.67 -18.43
CA LYS A 255 -18.82 -5.73 -18.63
C LYS A 255 -19.21 -4.96 -17.37
N LEU A 256 -18.81 -5.42 -16.18
CA LEU A 256 -19.14 -4.77 -14.91
C LEU A 256 -18.31 -3.50 -14.75
N ASN A 257 -18.99 -2.37 -14.56
CA ASN A 257 -18.35 -1.19 -14.00
C ASN A 257 -19.04 -0.86 -12.69
N PHE A 258 -18.25 -0.64 -11.65
CA PHE A 258 -18.69 -0.24 -10.33
C PHE A 258 -17.96 1.06 -9.96
N PHE A 259 -18.73 2.05 -9.55
CA PHE A 259 -18.23 3.28 -8.96
C PHE A 259 -18.98 3.54 -7.66
N GLY A 260 -18.27 3.69 -6.55
CA GLY A 260 -18.92 3.94 -5.27
C GLY A 260 -18.10 4.78 -4.31
N ASN A 261 -18.77 5.21 -3.25
CA ASN A 261 -18.20 5.89 -2.11
C ASN A 261 -19.02 5.53 -0.86
N GLY A 262 -18.55 5.94 0.31
CA GLY A 262 -19.32 5.80 1.53
C GLY A 262 -18.45 5.82 2.77
N THR A 263 -18.90 5.14 3.81
CA THR A 263 -18.24 5.09 5.12
C THR A 263 -18.15 3.67 5.63
N PHE A 264 -17.10 3.41 6.39
CA PHE A 264 -16.87 2.17 7.10
C PHE A 264 -16.47 2.49 8.54
N ALA A 265 -17.08 1.82 9.49
CA ALA A 265 -16.77 1.90 10.91
C ALA A 265 -16.86 0.49 11.52
N LEU A 266 -16.65 0.42 12.82
CA LEU A 266 -16.89 -0.78 13.61
C LEU A 266 -18.01 -0.51 14.62
N ASP A 267 -18.77 -1.55 14.96
CA ASP A 267 -19.73 -1.52 16.07
C ASP A 267 -19.04 -1.75 17.42
N GLU A 268 -19.81 -1.71 18.51
CA GLU A 268 -19.31 -1.94 19.88
C GLU A 268 -18.68 -3.33 20.08
N ASN A 269 -19.07 -4.30 19.26
CA ASN A 269 -18.51 -5.66 19.23
C ASN A 269 -17.34 -5.81 18.23
N LEU A 270 -16.83 -4.69 17.73
CA LEU A 270 -15.80 -4.59 16.70
C LEU A 270 -16.18 -5.31 15.40
N GLN A 271 -17.46 -5.38 15.05
CA GLN A 271 -17.93 -5.90 13.78
C GLN A 271 -18.09 -4.77 12.76
N PRO A 272 -17.86 -5.03 11.47
CA PRO A 272 -18.05 -4.02 10.43
C PRO A 272 -19.46 -3.42 10.43
N ILE A 273 -19.53 -2.08 10.37
CA ILE A 273 -20.71 -1.35 9.91
C ILE A 273 -20.27 -0.48 8.74
N ALA A 274 -21.00 -0.50 7.63
CA ALA A 274 -20.68 0.30 6.46
C ALA A 274 -21.94 0.81 5.78
N ALA A 275 -21.86 1.98 5.17
CA ALA A 275 -22.88 2.52 4.29
C ALA A 275 -22.21 3.01 3.02
N LEU A 276 -22.61 2.46 1.87
CA LEU A 276 -22.02 2.74 0.58
C LEU A 276 -23.12 3.14 -0.41
N SER A 277 -22.83 4.14 -1.23
CA SER A 277 -23.61 4.48 -2.41
C SER A 277 -22.81 4.08 -3.64
N ALA A 278 -23.41 3.30 -4.53
CA ALA A 278 -22.75 2.79 -5.71
C ALA A 278 -23.57 3.02 -6.98
N LYS A 279 -22.87 3.20 -8.09
CA LYS A 279 -23.39 3.17 -9.45
C LYS A 279 -22.80 1.98 -10.16
N ILE A 280 -23.66 1.17 -10.79
CA ILE A 280 -23.26 -0.08 -11.43
C ILE A 280 -23.82 -0.13 -12.84
N THR A 281 -23.01 -0.61 -13.78
CA THR A 281 -23.43 -0.99 -15.14
C THR A 281 -22.95 -2.39 -15.48
N GLY A 282 -23.61 -3.06 -16.43
CA GLY A 282 -23.23 -4.39 -16.91
C GLY A 282 -23.43 -5.54 -15.92
N GLN A 283 -24.10 -5.28 -14.80
CA GLN A 283 -24.38 -6.23 -13.72
C GLN A 283 -25.08 -7.51 -14.20
N ASN A 284 -25.96 -7.44 -15.20
CA ASN A 284 -26.70 -8.62 -15.67
C ASN A 284 -25.77 -9.71 -16.22
N ALA A 285 -24.71 -9.33 -16.94
CA ALA A 285 -23.73 -10.27 -17.46
C ALA A 285 -22.89 -10.91 -16.33
N THR A 286 -22.55 -10.11 -15.32
CA THR A 286 -21.81 -10.59 -14.14
C THR A 286 -22.66 -11.52 -13.28
N ILE A 287 -23.92 -11.16 -13.01
CA ILE A 287 -24.87 -12.00 -12.26
C ILE A 287 -25.04 -13.34 -12.99
N ASN A 288 -25.18 -13.33 -14.32
CA ASN A 288 -25.21 -14.56 -15.11
C ASN A 288 -23.97 -15.41 -14.88
N SER A 289 -22.79 -14.81 -15.01
CA SER A 289 -21.51 -15.50 -14.85
C SER A 289 -21.36 -16.09 -13.44
N MET A 290 -21.81 -15.36 -12.41
CA MET A 290 -21.84 -15.83 -11.02
C MET A 290 -22.80 -17.01 -10.82
N VAL A 291 -23.97 -17.01 -11.45
CA VAL A 291 -24.91 -18.15 -11.40
C VAL A 291 -24.33 -19.37 -12.11
N VAL A 292 -23.84 -19.18 -13.35
CA VAL A 292 -23.30 -20.28 -14.17
C VAL A 292 -22.01 -20.86 -13.56
N GLY A 293 -21.22 -20.03 -12.89
CA GLY A 293 -20.03 -20.41 -12.11
C GLY A 293 -20.34 -20.97 -10.71
N GLY A 294 -21.61 -21.00 -10.29
CA GLY A 294 -22.03 -21.56 -9.00
C GLY A 294 -21.69 -20.69 -7.77
N LEU A 295 -21.28 -19.44 -7.97
CA LEU A 295 -20.98 -18.49 -6.88
C LEU A 295 -22.24 -18.04 -6.14
N ILE A 296 -23.38 -18.01 -6.84
CA ILE A 296 -24.71 -17.74 -6.25
C ILE A 296 -25.75 -18.71 -6.82
N LYS A 297 -26.81 -18.98 -6.04
CA LYS A 297 -27.93 -19.82 -6.49
C LYS A 297 -28.70 -19.15 -7.63
N ALA A 298 -29.28 -19.94 -8.54
CA ALA A 298 -30.08 -19.43 -9.65
C ALA A 298 -31.26 -18.54 -9.19
N SER A 299 -31.92 -18.90 -8.10
CA SER A 299 -33.00 -18.10 -7.49
C SER A 299 -32.49 -16.74 -7.00
N THR A 300 -31.33 -16.69 -6.34
CA THR A 300 -30.68 -15.44 -5.93
C THR A 300 -30.30 -14.59 -7.14
N GLY A 301 -29.78 -15.20 -8.21
CA GLY A 301 -29.46 -14.50 -9.45
C GLY A 301 -30.69 -13.91 -10.15
N MET A 302 -31.82 -14.63 -10.15
CA MET A 302 -33.08 -14.14 -10.69
C MET A 302 -33.60 -12.93 -9.89
N LEU A 303 -33.58 -13.02 -8.55
CA LEU A 303 -33.97 -11.92 -7.67
C LEU A 303 -33.09 -10.68 -7.90
N LEU A 304 -31.77 -10.84 -7.98
CA LEU A 304 -30.85 -9.74 -8.26
C LEU A 304 -31.15 -9.08 -9.60
N LYS A 305 -31.39 -9.84 -10.67
CA LYS A 305 -31.78 -9.29 -11.98
C LYS A 305 -33.08 -8.52 -11.89
N PHE A 306 -34.07 -9.04 -11.18
CA PHE A 306 -35.35 -8.36 -11.01
C PHE A 306 -35.17 -7.01 -10.31
N ILE A 307 -34.49 -6.99 -9.17
CA ILE A 307 -34.21 -5.76 -8.40
C ILE A 307 -33.40 -4.76 -9.24
N THR A 308 -32.32 -5.23 -9.87
CA THR A 308 -31.44 -4.37 -10.65
C THR A 308 -32.15 -3.79 -11.87
N ASN A 309 -32.95 -4.58 -12.59
CA ASN A 309 -33.75 -4.08 -13.72
C ASN A 309 -34.87 -3.12 -13.28
N ALA A 310 -35.47 -3.32 -12.10
CA ALA A 310 -36.47 -2.39 -11.55
C ALA A 310 -35.85 -1.04 -11.15
N LEU A 311 -34.60 -1.05 -10.67
CA LEU A 311 -33.85 0.16 -10.30
C LEU A 311 -33.16 0.83 -11.51
N ALA A 312 -33.09 0.17 -12.66
CA ALA A 312 -32.46 0.70 -13.85
C ALA A 312 -33.24 1.89 -14.42
N ASN A 313 -32.54 2.99 -14.69
CA ASN A 313 -33.17 4.16 -15.29
C ASN A 313 -33.46 3.90 -16.79
N LYS A 314 -34.73 3.61 -17.10
CA LYS A 314 -35.21 3.31 -18.46
C LYS A 314 -34.96 4.43 -19.48
N LYS A 315 -34.75 5.69 -19.06
CA LYS A 315 -34.47 6.83 -19.96
C LYS A 315 -33.04 6.84 -20.54
N ARG A 316 -32.10 6.09 -19.97
CA ARG A 316 -30.71 5.96 -20.47
C ARG A 316 -30.49 4.57 -21.07
N ALA A 317 -31.10 4.32 -22.23
CA ALA A 317 -31.12 2.99 -22.87
C ALA A 317 -29.72 2.42 -23.23
N LYS A 318 -28.70 3.26 -23.45
CA LYS A 318 -27.38 2.82 -23.92
C LYS A 318 -26.42 2.37 -22.81
N ASN A 319 -26.73 2.70 -21.55
CA ASN A 319 -25.99 2.26 -20.36
C ASN A 319 -26.97 2.26 -19.18
N GLN A 320 -27.60 1.11 -18.91
CA GLN A 320 -28.52 0.90 -17.78
C GLN A 320 -27.76 1.02 -16.44
N GLU A 321 -27.44 2.25 -16.07
CA GLU A 321 -26.82 2.60 -14.80
C GLU A 321 -27.85 2.43 -13.69
N ILE A 322 -27.44 1.70 -12.66
CA ILE A 322 -28.23 1.47 -11.47
C ILE A 322 -27.53 2.13 -10.31
N LYS A 323 -28.27 2.95 -9.57
CA LYS A 323 -27.84 3.45 -8.27
C LYS A 323 -28.33 2.50 -7.20
N ILE A 324 -27.42 1.96 -6.39
CA ILE A 324 -27.75 1.10 -5.27
C ILE A 324 -27.12 1.64 -3.99
N SER A 325 -27.86 1.53 -2.90
CA SER A 325 -27.33 1.69 -1.55
C SER A 325 -26.96 0.31 -1.03
N LEU A 326 -25.72 0.14 -0.56
CA LEU A 326 -25.26 -1.06 0.12
C LEU A 326 -25.00 -0.70 1.58
N ALA A 327 -25.43 -1.55 2.49
CA ALA A 327 -25.13 -1.36 3.91
C ALA A 327 -24.61 -2.65 4.52
N VAL A 328 -23.69 -2.54 5.47
CA VAL A 328 -23.31 -3.64 6.35
C VAL A 328 -23.74 -3.25 7.74
N GLN A 329 -24.60 -4.05 8.37
CA GLN A 329 -25.04 -3.85 9.75
C GLN A 329 -25.50 -5.19 10.33
N ASP A 330 -25.35 -5.38 11.64
CA ASP A 330 -25.82 -6.59 12.34
C ASP A 330 -25.32 -7.91 11.71
N SER A 331 -24.10 -7.91 11.18
CA SER A 331 -23.50 -9.05 10.44
C SER A 331 -24.21 -9.43 9.13
N PHE A 332 -24.95 -8.53 8.50
CA PHE A 332 -25.53 -8.73 7.18
C PHE A 332 -25.10 -7.62 6.21
N LEU A 333 -24.86 -8.01 4.96
CA LEU A 333 -24.82 -7.12 3.81
C LEU A 333 -26.25 -6.93 3.30
N TYR A 334 -26.65 -5.68 3.12
CA TYR A 334 -27.92 -5.25 2.60
C TYR A 334 -27.74 -4.59 1.24
N LEU A 335 -28.72 -4.80 0.36
CA LEU A 335 -28.87 -4.08 -0.90
C LEU A 335 -30.21 -3.34 -0.85
N GLY A 336 -30.16 -2.03 -0.62
CA GLY A 336 -31.32 -1.26 -0.19
C GLY A 336 -31.92 -1.85 1.10
N PRO A 337 -33.23 -2.10 1.17
CA PRO A 337 -33.87 -2.69 2.35
C PRO A 337 -33.70 -4.22 2.45
N ILE A 338 -33.02 -4.87 1.51
CA ILE A 338 -33.03 -6.33 1.38
C ILE A 338 -31.77 -6.93 2.00
N LYS A 339 -31.96 -7.85 2.97
CA LYS A 339 -30.88 -8.70 3.52
C LYS A 339 -30.35 -9.63 2.43
N PHE A 340 -29.10 -9.45 2.05
CA PHE A 340 -28.51 -10.16 0.92
C PHE A 340 -27.58 -11.30 1.35
N LEU A 341 -26.58 -11.01 2.19
CA LEU A 341 -25.55 -11.98 2.57
C LEU A 341 -25.19 -11.85 4.05
N LYS A 342 -25.10 -12.98 4.76
CA LYS A 342 -24.56 -12.99 6.12
C LYS A 342 -23.04 -12.87 6.08
N ILE A 343 -22.49 -11.93 6.83
CA ILE A 343 -21.06 -11.71 6.96
C ILE A 343 -20.53 -12.50 8.17
N PRO A 344 -19.45 -13.27 8.03
CA PRO A 344 -18.84 -13.97 9.16
C PRO A 344 -18.33 -12.99 10.23
N LYS A 345 -18.56 -13.31 11.50
CA LYS A 345 -18.04 -12.50 12.61
C LYS A 345 -16.53 -12.53 12.65
N ILE A 346 -15.93 -11.36 12.85
CA ILE A 346 -14.47 -11.20 13.00
C ILE A 346 -14.10 -11.41 14.47
N ARG A 347 -13.11 -12.29 14.69
CA ARG A 347 -12.51 -12.52 16.01
C ARG A 347 -11.15 -11.83 16.08
N TRP A 348 -11.11 -10.65 16.68
CA TRP A 348 -9.89 -9.90 16.94
C TRP A 348 -9.07 -10.57 18.04
N LYS A 349 -7.77 -10.77 17.79
CA LYS A 349 -6.82 -11.33 18.75
C LYS A 349 -5.75 -10.31 19.09
#